data_AF-A0A5M8PDV1-F1
#
_entry.id   AF-A0A5M8PDV1-F1
#
_cell.length_a   1.000
_cell.length_b   1.000
_cell.length_c   1.000
_cell.angle_alpha   90.00
_cell.angle_beta   90.00
_cell.angle_gamma   90.00
#
_symmetry.space_group_name_H-M   'P 1'
#
loop_
_entity.id
_entity.type
_entity.pdbx_description
1 polymer ?
#
loop_
_entity_poly.entity_id
_entity_poly.type
_entity_poly.pdbx_seq_one_letter_code
_entity_poly.pdbx_strand_id
1 'polypeptide(L)'
;MSQSHSSGGTHSSTSHPTHPASPTHGTRPTHPAQPTHPTEPTHTTQPTHPTQPTHPTEPTHPAQPTHGNTPATREVSLIVYNSPMFPAHWALWIPSLADPAVGKVIHVVGDVKNGFEHEFKRNYKPSATTTKHEIIYVSKVASEHVVDVPGNGSRSVDTTAHDDIERAALALPAPPKSLKPVQAGGDAPKKAALVNCQTWMAHLVANLVSAGIMEHAANEAMAKAPKN
;
A
#
# COMPACT_ATOMS: atom_id res chain seq x y z
N MET A 1 64.12 11.38 -10.97
CA MET A 1 64.93 11.10 -12.18
C MET A 1 63.98 10.52 -13.23
N SER A 2 63.84 11.07 -14.44
CA SER A 2 64.80 11.12 -15.57
C SER A 2 65.02 9.71 -16.16
N GLN A 3 64.90 9.43 -17.46
CA GLN A 3 64.80 10.30 -18.65
C GLN A 3 63.88 9.71 -19.76
N SER A 4 63.96 10.13 -21.03
CA SER A 4 62.90 9.96 -22.06
C SER A 4 63.40 9.68 -23.50
N HIS A 5 62.49 9.21 -24.39
CA HIS A 5 62.65 9.06 -25.87
C HIS A 5 63.64 7.93 -26.31
N SER A 6 63.75 7.41 -27.55
CA SER A 6 63.00 7.40 -28.85
C SER A 6 63.71 6.38 -29.81
N SER A 7 63.29 5.98 -31.04
CA SER A 7 62.07 6.13 -31.88
C SER A 7 62.13 5.12 -33.06
N GLY A 8 60.99 4.72 -33.64
CA GLY A 8 60.90 4.01 -34.95
C GLY A 8 61.22 2.50 -34.95
N GLY A 9 61.05 1.75 -36.06
CA GLY A 9 60.44 2.12 -37.35
C GLY A 9 60.59 1.08 -38.47
N THR A 10 59.50 0.33 -38.76
CA THR A 10 59.13 -0.38 -40.02
C THR A 10 60.03 -1.48 -40.65
N HIS A 11 59.37 -2.28 -41.50
CA HIS A 11 59.87 -3.29 -42.46
C HIS A 11 60.31 -4.66 -41.89
N SER A 12 60.16 -5.81 -42.56
CA SER A 12 59.11 -6.37 -43.48
C SER A 12 59.71 -7.62 -44.15
N SER A 13 59.11 -8.81 -44.03
CA SER A 13 59.34 -9.93 -44.98
C SER A 13 58.33 -11.08 -44.80
N THR A 14 57.67 -11.43 -45.92
CA THR A 14 57.35 -12.77 -46.47
C THR A 14 57.08 -13.99 -45.55
N SER A 15 56.20 -14.95 -45.90
CA SER A 15 55.11 -15.07 -46.90
C SER A 15 54.57 -16.51 -46.87
N HIS A 16 53.27 -16.76 -47.04
CA HIS A 16 52.72 -17.97 -47.70
C HIS A 16 51.19 -17.84 -47.89
N PRO A 17 50.63 -18.09 -49.09
CA PRO A 17 49.18 -18.18 -49.32
C PRO A 17 48.68 -19.63 -49.28
N THR A 18 47.48 -19.85 -48.74
CA THR A 18 46.79 -21.15 -48.77
C THR A 18 45.65 -21.10 -49.80
N HIS A 19 45.60 -22.07 -50.71
CA HIS A 19 44.52 -22.18 -51.70
C HIS A 19 43.17 -22.57 -51.05
N PRO A 20 42.04 -21.94 -51.44
CA PRO A 20 40.71 -22.49 -51.18
C PRO A 20 40.39 -23.64 -52.13
N ALA A 21 39.57 -24.60 -51.69
CA ALA A 21 39.11 -25.72 -52.50
C ALA A 21 37.92 -25.35 -53.41
N SER A 22 37.82 -26.00 -54.57
CA SER A 22 36.71 -25.79 -55.52
C SER A 22 35.38 -26.36 -55.04
N PRO A 23 34.24 -25.67 -55.24
CA PRO A 23 32.92 -26.20 -54.90
C PRO A 23 32.41 -27.22 -55.94
N THR A 24 31.70 -28.24 -55.46
CA THR A 24 31.11 -29.30 -56.30
C THR A 24 29.85 -28.83 -57.02
N HIS A 25 29.64 -29.28 -58.26
CA HIS A 25 28.40 -28.97 -59.03
C HIS A 25 27.15 -29.62 -58.40
N GLY A 26 26.07 -28.84 -58.30
CA GLY A 26 24.74 -29.33 -57.91
C GLY A 26 24.00 -30.04 -59.05
N THR A 27 23.08 -30.95 -58.70
CA THR A 27 22.28 -31.73 -59.65
C THR A 27 21.13 -30.94 -60.29
N ARG A 28 20.78 -31.33 -61.53
CA ARG A 28 19.72 -30.70 -62.34
C ARG A 28 18.32 -31.09 -61.83
N PRO A 29 17.38 -30.14 -61.64
CA PRO A 29 15.98 -30.45 -61.31
C PRO A 29 15.24 -31.18 -62.43
N THR A 30 14.33 -32.09 -62.06
CA THR A 30 13.34 -32.71 -62.95
C THR A 30 12.10 -31.82 -63.10
N HIS A 31 11.41 -31.93 -64.24
CA HIS A 31 10.26 -31.11 -64.59
C HIS A 31 8.96 -31.67 -63.98
N PRO A 32 8.03 -30.83 -63.46
CA PRO A 32 6.72 -31.28 -63.00
C PRO A 32 5.82 -31.73 -64.16
N ALA A 33 4.84 -32.57 -63.84
CA ALA A 33 3.80 -33.04 -64.77
C ALA A 33 2.67 -32.01 -64.98
N GLN A 34 1.94 -32.14 -66.09
CA GLN A 34 0.89 -31.20 -66.50
C GLN A 34 -0.46 -31.48 -65.81
N PRO A 35 -1.27 -30.45 -65.48
CA PRO A 35 -2.59 -30.64 -64.87
C PRO A 35 -3.64 -31.24 -65.82
N THR A 36 -4.63 -31.94 -65.25
CA THR A 36 -5.85 -32.41 -65.94
C THR A 36 -6.97 -31.36 -65.90
N HIS A 37 -7.93 -31.49 -66.83
CA HIS A 37 -9.09 -30.58 -66.93
C HIS A 37 -10.17 -30.87 -65.87
N PRO A 38 -10.92 -29.86 -65.39
CA PRO A 38 -12.03 -30.04 -64.45
C PRO A 38 -13.32 -30.50 -65.14
N THR A 39 -14.19 -31.18 -64.38
CA THR A 39 -15.51 -31.63 -64.80
C THR A 39 -16.57 -30.51 -64.72
N GLU A 40 -17.57 -30.55 -65.60
CA GLU A 40 -18.69 -29.60 -65.66
C GLU A 40 -19.66 -29.76 -64.46
N PRO A 41 -20.19 -28.65 -63.88
CA PRO A 41 -21.04 -28.71 -62.68
C PRO A 41 -22.52 -29.00 -62.99
N THR A 42 -23.13 -29.87 -62.19
CA THR A 42 -24.56 -30.23 -62.30
C THR A 42 -25.51 -29.09 -61.88
N HIS A 43 -26.70 -29.03 -62.48
CA HIS A 43 -27.72 -28.01 -62.20
C HIS A 43 -28.17 -27.94 -60.72
N THR A 44 -28.41 -26.71 -60.25
CA THR A 44 -28.84 -26.42 -58.87
C THR A 44 -30.33 -26.61 -58.65
N THR A 45 -30.71 -27.25 -57.53
CA THR A 45 -32.09 -27.32 -57.05
C THR A 45 -32.61 -25.94 -56.59
N GLN A 46 -33.91 -25.68 -56.77
CA GLN A 46 -34.56 -24.45 -56.32
C GLN A 46 -34.63 -24.36 -54.78
N PRO A 47 -34.35 -23.21 -54.14
CA PRO A 47 -34.43 -23.06 -52.69
C PRO A 47 -35.89 -23.03 -52.20
N THR A 48 -36.15 -23.70 -51.07
CA THR A 48 -37.41 -23.60 -50.32
C THR A 48 -37.52 -22.27 -49.58
N HIS A 49 -38.76 -21.82 -49.33
CA HIS A 49 -39.03 -20.60 -48.56
C HIS A 49 -38.51 -20.72 -47.11
N PRO A 50 -37.94 -19.65 -46.54
CA PRO A 50 -37.53 -19.64 -45.14
C PRO A 50 -38.74 -19.60 -44.20
N THR A 51 -38.67 -20.36 -43.11
CA THR A 51 -39.65 -20.29 -42.02
C THR A 51 -39.61 -18.92 -41.34
N GLN A 52 -40.76 -18.37 -40.96
CA GLN A 52 -40.84 -17.12 -40.20
C GLN A 52 -40.03 -17.24 -38.88
N PRO A 53 -39.18 -16.25 -38.54
CA PRO A 53 -38.45 -16.28 -37.28
C PRO A 53 -39.42 -16.13 -36.10
N THR A 54 -39.24 -16.98 -35.08
CA THR A 54 -39.85 -16.78 -33.77
C THR A 54 -39.34 -15.48 -33.16
N HIS A 55 -40.23 -14.76 -32.47
CA HIS A 55 -39.84 -13.56 -31.72
C HIS A 55 -38.78 -13.92 -30.67
N PRO A 56 -37.70 -13.13 -30.52
CA PRO A 56 -36.77 -13.34 -29.43
C PRO A 56 -37.51 -13.12 -28.10
N THR A 57 -37.26 -13.99 -27.13
CA THR A 57 -37.69 -13.77 -25.74
C THR A 57 -37.15 -12.41 -25.29
N GLU A 58 -37.99 -11.61 -24.64
CA GLU A 58 -37.57 -10.34 -24.04
C GLU A 58 -36.34 -10.59 -23.16
N PRO A 59 -35.24 -9.85 -23.33
CA PRO A 59 -34.02 -10.11 -22.59
C PRO A 59 -34.29 -9.88 -21.11
N THR A 60 -34.22 -10.96 -20.31
CA THR A 60 -34.34 -10.88 -18.84
C THR A 60 -33.48 -9.75 -18.35
N HIS A 61 -34.12 -8.69 -17.85
CA HIS A 61 -33.44 -7.46 -17.45
C HIS A 61 -32.25 -7.83 -16.56
N PRO A 62 -31.01 -7.40 -16.88
CA PRO A 62 -29.85 -7.79 -16.10
C PRO A 62 -30.12 -7.42 -14.65
N ALA A 63 -29.89 -8.37 -13.74
CA ALA A 63 -30.17 -8.18 -12.33
C ALA A 63 -29.49 -6.89 -11.88
N GLN A 64 -30.29 -5.88 -11.53
CA GLN A 64 -29.79 -4.55 -11.20
C GLN A 64 -28.73 -4.72 -10.10
N PRO A 65 -27.50 -4.20 -10.28
CA PRO A 65 -26.41 -4.43 -9.33
C PRO A 65 -26.89 -4.05 -7.93
N THR A 66 -26.94 -5.04 -7.04
CA THR A 66 -27.61 -4.94 -5.75
C THR A 66 -26.77 -4.10 -4.81
N HIS A 67 -27.02 -2.79 -4.87
CA HIS A 67 -26.33 -1.72 -4.15
C HIS A 67 -24.90 -1.46 -4.66
N GLY A 68 -24.39 -0.26 -4.36
CA GLY A 68 -23.21 0.28 -5.02
C GLY A 68 -21.90 -0.40 -4.61
N ASN A 69 -20.93 -0.42 -5.53
CA ASN A 69 -19.54 -0.80 -5.27
C ASN A 69 -18.79 0.30 -4.47
N THR A 70 -19.40 0.77 -3.39
CA THR A 70 -18.79 1.68 -2.42
C THR A 70 -17.79 0.87 -1.60
N PRO A 71 -16.50 1.25 -1.54
CA PRO A 71 -15.54 0.57 -0.67
C PRO A 71 -16.06 0.56 0.78
N ALA A 72 -15.97 -0.59 1.45
CA ALA A 72 -16.34 -0.67 2.87
C ALA A 72 -15.47 0.29 3.68
N THR A 73 -16.06 1.18 4.48
CA THR A 73 -15.34 2.17 5.29
C THR A 73 -15.45 1.86 6.77
N ARG A 74 -14.43 2.26 7.53
CA ARG A 74 -14.40 2.21 9.00
C ARG A 74 -14.35 3.62 9.55
N GLU A 75 -15.06 3.86 10.65
CA GLU A 75 -15.00 5.12 11.39
C GLU A 75 -13.86 5.04 12.42
N VAL A 76 -12.78 5.75 12.16
CA VAL A 76 -11.61 5.82 13.04
C VAL A 76 -11.80 6.96 14.03
N SER A 77 -11.53 6.68 15.31
CA SER A 77 -11.76 7.63 16.41
C SER A 77 -10.54 7.74 17.32
N LEU A 78 -10.43 8.85 18.03
CA LEU A 78 -9.48 9.06 19.10
C LEU A 78 -10.14 8.69 20.43
N ILE A 79 -9.57 7.72 21.15
CA ILE A 79 -9.86 7.54 22.57
C ILE A 79 -8.98 8.50 23.36
N VAL A 80 -9.61 9.29 24.23
CA VAL A 80 -8.93 10.26 25.11
C VAL A 80 -9.14 9.85 26.55
N TYR A 81 -8.06 9.51 27.26
CA TYR A 81 -8.06 9.22 28.69
C TYR A 81 -7.59 10.47 29.46
N ASN A 82 -8.53 11.32 29.84
CA ASN A 82 -8.25 12.54 30.60
C ASN A 82 -7.77 12.21 32.04
N SER A 83 -6.90 13.06 32.58
CA SER A 83 -6.28 12.90 33.90
C SER A 83 -6.16 14.25 34.63
N PRO A 84 -6.62 14.38 35.89
CA PRO A 84 -6.53 15.63 36.63
C PRO A 84 -5.10 16.02 37.05
N MET A 85 -4.09 15.18 36.76
CA MET A 85 -2.69 15.40 37.18
C MET A 85 -1.66 15.28 36.03
N PHE A 86 -2.06 14.79 34.85
CA PHE A 86 -1.16 14.51 33.74
C PHE A 86 -1.84 14.87 32.41
N PRO A 87 -1.08 15.19 31.34
CA PRO A 87 -1.68 15.36 30.01
C PRO A 87 -2.48 14.13 29.58
N ALA A 88 -3.66 14.34 28.98
CA ALA A 88 -4.56 13.28 28.56
C ALA A 88 -3.87 12.27 27.62
N HIS A 89 -3.99 10.98 27.90
CA HIS A 89 -3.42 9.94 27.04
C HIS A 89 -4.29 9.75 25.80
N TRP A 90 -3.66 9.69 24.62
CA TRP A 90 -4.31 9.68 23.32
C TRP A 90 -4.04 8.37 22.59
N ALA A 91 -5.10 7.71 22.13
CA ALA A 91 -5.02 6.41 21.48
C ALA A 91 -5.96 6.31 20.27
N LEU A 92 -5.45 5.87 19.12
CA LEU A 92 -6.25 5.70 17.90
C LEU A 92 -7.02 4.39 17.99
N TRP A 93 -8.34 4.45 17.82
CA TRP A 93 -9.26 3.32 17.83
C TRP A 93 -9.83 3.08 16.45
N ILE A 94 -9.73 1.83 15.98
CA ILE A 94 -10.23 1.40 14.69
C ILE A 94 -11.09 0.15 14.91
N PRO A 95 -12.41 0.20 14.66
CA PRO A 95 -13.31 -0.92 14.85
C PRO A 95 -13.04 -2.03 13.81
N SER A 96 -13.43 -3.25 14.16
CA SER A 96 -13.44 -4.38 13.25
C SER A 96 -14.58 -4.29 12.24
N LEU A 97 -14.37 -4.78 11.02
CA LEU A 97 -15.42 -4.83 10.01
C LEU A 97 -16.48 -5.91 10.32
N ALA A 98 -16.11 -6.93 11.11
CA ALA A 98 -17.00 -8.05 11.47
C ALA A 98 -17.81 -7.82 12.76
N ASP A 99 -17.25 -7.12 13.74
CA ASP A 99 -17.93 -6.69 14.98
C ASP A 99 -17.43 -5.28 15.35
N PRO A 100 -18.19 -4.20 15.06
CA PRO A 100 -17.76 -2.84 15.37
C PRO A 100 -17.57 -2.53 16.87
N ALA A 101 -18.03 -3.40 17.78
CA ALA A 101 -17.76 -3.29 19.21
C ALA A 101 -16.42 -3.93 19.62
N VAL A 102 -15.72 -4.59 18.69
CA VAL A 102 -14.32 -5.07 18.83
C VAL A 102 -13.43 -4.37 17.79
N GLY A 103 -12.12 -4.40 17.97
CA GLY A 103 -11.19 -3.75 17.04
C GLY A 103 -9.77 -3.65 17.59
N LYS A 104 -9.03 -2.66 17.09
CA LYS A 104 -7.64 -2.41 17.45
C LYS A 104 -7.44 -1.02 18.06
N VAL A 105 -6.50 -0.92 18.99
CA VAL A 105 -5.98 0.35 19.50
C VAL A 105 -4.51 0.49 19.13
N ILE A 106 -4.13 1.64 18.58
CA ILE A 106 -2.77 2.02 18.22
C ILE A 106 -2.40 3.24 19.06
N HIS A 107 -1.34 3.15 19.87
CA HIS A 107 -0.80 4.29 20.63
C HIS A 107 0.67 4.11 21.01
N VAL A 108 1.24 5.11 21.69
CA VAL A 108 2.53 5.01 22.39
C VAL A 108 2.33 5.19 23.89
N VAL A 109 2.84 4.25 24.69
CA VAL A 109 2.76 4.25 26.16
C VAL A 109 4.08 4.63 26.78
N GLY A 110 4.04 5.18 28.00
CA GLY A 110 5.23 5.67 28.71
C GLY A 110 5.05 7.10 29.19
N ASP A 111 6.16 7.80 29.43
CA ASP A 111 6.15 9.16 29.94
C ASP A 111 7.39 9.96 29.52
N VAL A 112 7.36 11.28 29.76
CA VAL A 112 8.39 12.23 29.32
C VAL A 112 9.78 11.94 29.92
N LYS A 113 9.87 11.31 31.10
CA LYS A 113 11.12 10.96 31.79
C LYS A 113 11.64 9.59 31.34
N ASN A 114 10.76 8.60 31.23
CA ASN A 114 11.12 7.22 30.88
C ASN A 114 11.14 6.95 29.36
N GLY A 115 10.64 7.89 28.55
CA GLY A 115 10.42 7.69 27.12
C GLY A 115 9.09 6.98 26.85
N PHE A 116 8.80 6.81 25.57
CA PHE A 116 7.58 6.15 25.11
C PHE A 116 7.91 4.97 24.18
N GLU A 117 7.06 3.96 24.18
CA GLU A 117 7.16 2.73 23.37
C GLU A 117 5.83 2.50 22.65
N HIS A 118 5.86 1.92 21.45
CA HIS A 118 4.64 1.56 20.71
C HIS A 118 3.89 0.41 21.40
N GLU A 119 2.57 0.48 21.42
CA GLU A 119 1.72 -0.60 21.96
C GLU A 119 0.45 -0.73 21.11
N PHE A 120 0.29 -1.87 20.42
CA PHE A 120 -0.91 -2.18 19.62
C PHE A 120 -1.75 -3.21 20.36
N LYS A 121 -3.04 -2.92 20.57
CA LYS A 121 -3.98 -3.83 21.27
C LYS A 121 -4.91 -4.49 20.28
N ARG A 122 -4.94 -5.82 20.25
CA ARG A 122 -5.86 -6.61 19.42
C ARG A 122 -7.11 -6.96 20.22
N ASN A 123 -8.22 -7.17 19.50
CA ASN A 123 -9.53 -7.56 20.04
C ASN A 123 -10.01 -6.68 21.21
N TYR A 124 -9.62 -5.41 21.21
CA TYR A 124 -9.95 -4.45 22.27
C TYR A 124 -11.43 -4.06 22.18
N LYS A 125 -12.05 -3.77 23.32
CA LYS A 125 -13.45 -3.29 23.43
C LYS A 125 -13.47 -2.07 24.37
N PRO A 126 -13.68 -0.83 23.88
CA PRO A 126 -13.66 0.37 24.73
C PRO A 126 -14.66 0.30 25.88
N SER A 127 -15.88 -0.14 25.57
CA SER A 127 -16.99 -0.34 26.51
C SER A 127 -16.74 -1.37 27.61
N ALA A 128 -15.72 -2.23 27.46
CA ALA A 128 -15.30 -3.20 28.48
C ALA A 128 -14.19 -2.67 29.41
N THR A 129 -13.84 -1.39 29.32
CA THR A 129 -12.80 -0.78 30.17
C THR A 129 -13.38 0.11 31.27
N THR A 130 -12.79 0.02 32.46
CA THR A 130 -13.19 0.77 33.66
C THR A 130 -12.59 2.17 33.74
N THR A 131 -11.52 2.44 32.98
CA THR A 131 -10.93 3.77 32.86
C THR A 131 -11.90 4.70 32.13
N LYS A 132 -12.27 5.81 32.76
CA LYS A 132 -13.07 6.85 32.10
C LYS A 132 -12.32 7.38 30.88
N HIS A 133 -13.02 7.45 29.76
CA HIS A 133 -12.48 7.90 28.49
C HIS A 133 -13.58 8.57 27.65
N GLU A 134 -13.15 9.44 26.75
CA GLU A 134 -13.97 10.03 25.68
C GLU A 134 -13.61 9.37 24.35
N ILE A 135 -14.56 9.28 23.41
CA ILE A 135 -14.32 8.78 22.05
C ILE A 135 -14.75 9.86 21.07
N ILE A 136 -13.78 10.40 20.32
CA ILE A 136 -13.96 11.51 19.38
C ILE A 136 -13.75 10.98 17.96
N TYR A 137 -14.73 11.14 17.06
CA TYR A 137 -14.57 10.79 15.65
C TYR A 137 -13.39 11.57 15.02
N VAL A 138 -12.55 10.89 14.24
CA VAL A 138 -11.39 11.49 13.56
C VAL A 138 -11.57 11.47 12.04
N SER A 139 -11.83 10.29 11.44
CA SER A 139 -11.92 10.14 9.99
C SER A 139 -12.67 8.88 9.59
N LYS A 140 -13.28 8.88 8.41
CA LYS A 140 -13.55 7.64 7.67
C LYS A 140 -12.30 7.19 6.93
N VAL A 141 -12.07 5.89 6.89
CA VAL A 141 -10.94 5.25 6.20
C VAL A 141 -11.45 4.05 5.40
N ALA A 142 -10.94 3.84 4.19
CA ALA A 142 -11.26 2.67 3.39
C ALA A 142 -10.69 1.39 4.03
N SER A 143 -11.48 0.31 4.07
CA SER A 143 -11.10 -0.94 4.78
C SER A 143 -9.91 -1.67 4.17
N GLU A 144 -9.53 -1.36 2.93
CA GLU A 144 -8.29 -1.85 2.30
C GLU A 144 -7.03 -1.41 3.05
N HIS A 145 -7.05 -0.27 3.74
CA HIS A 145 -5.96 0.22 4.59
C HIS A 145 -5.93 -0.42 6.00
N VAL A 146 -6.91 -1.29 6.33
CA VAL A 146 -7.10 -1.81 7.69
C VAL A 146 -7.38 -3.32 7.70
N VAL A 147 -6.43 -4.09 8.24
CA VAL A 147 -6.54 -5.55 8.35
C VAL A 147 -7.02 -5.95 9.74
N ASP A 148 -8.15 -6.67 9.80
CA ASP A 148 -8.56 -7.37 11.02
C ASP A 148 -7.65 -8.58 11.24
N VAL A 149 -6.79 -8.51 12.26
CA VAL A 149 -5.79 -9.55 12.55
C VAL A 149 -6.49 -10.83 13.01
N PRO A 150 -6.34 -11.97 12.27
CA PRO A 150 -6.96 -13.22 12.68
C PRO A 150 -6.40 -13.72 14.01
N GLY A 151 -7.28 -14.18 14.90
CA GLY A 151 -6.91 -14.72 16.20
C GLY A 151 -8.08 -15.43 16.87
N ASN A 152 -7.84 -16.00 18.05
CA ASN A 152 -8.83 -16.74 18.83
C ASN A 152 -9.86 -15.82 19.56
N GLY A 153 -10.11 -14.62 19.05
CA GLY A 153 -10.95 -13.59 19.68
C GLY A 153 -10.42 -12.99 20.99
N SER A 154 -9.32 -13.50 21.55
CA SER A 154 -8.77 -13.01 22.83
C SER A 154 -8.03 -11.68 22.64
N ARG A 155 -8.05 -10.83 23.67
CA ARG A 155 -7.22 -9.63 23.70
C ARG A 155 -5.73 -9.99 23.77
N SER A 156 -4.94 -9.40 22.89
CA SER A 156 -3.47 -9.44 22.93
C SER A 156 -2.89 -8.02 22.83
N VAL A 157 -1.59 -7.93 23.09
CA VAL A 157 -0.80 -6.70 22.97
C VAL A 157 0.50 -7.06 22.25
N ASP A 158 0.87 -6.29 21.23
CA ASP A 158 2.05 -6.49 20.40
C ASP A 158 2.48 -5.16 19.72
N THR A 159 3.45 -5.23 18.81
CA THR A 159 3.94 -4.10 17.99
C THR A 159 4.08 -4.46 16.50
N THR A 160 3.40 -5.51 16.05
CA THR A 160 3.50 -6.01 14.66
C THR A 160 2.61 -5.19 13.74
N ALA A 161 3.12 -4.65 12.64
CA ALA A 161 2.29 -3.99 11.65
C ALA A 161 1.70 -4.99 10.63
N HIS A 162 0.38 -5.01 10.53
CA HIS A 162 -0.38 -5.82 9.57
C HIS A 162 -1.08 -4.99 8.49
N ASP A 163 -1.22 -3.68 8.68
CA ASP A 163 -1.91 -2.78 7.74
C ASP A 163 -1.21 -1.42 7.57
N ASP A 164 -1.82 -0.53 6.79
CA ASP A 164 -1.20 0.73 6.37
C ASP A 164 -1.09 1.73 7.53
N ILE A 165 -2.08 1.73 8.43
CA ILE A 165 -2.10 2.60 9.59
C ILE A 165 -1.04 2.15 10.61
N GLU A 166 -0.89 0.85 10.82
CA GLU A 166 0.13 0.30 11.71
C GLU A 166 1.55 0.50 11.16
N ARG A 167 1.75 0.40 9.84
CA ARG A 167 3.04 0.74 9.22
C ARG A 167 3.35 2.23 9.34
N ALA A 168 2.35 3.11 9.17
CA ALA A 168 2.51 4.55 9.37
C ALA A 168 2.83 4.91 10.85
N ALA A 169 2.27 4.17 11.80
CA ALA A 169 2.57 4.31 13.22
C ALA A 169 4.02 3.91 13.57
N LEU A 170 4.49 2.74 13.10
CA LEU A 170 5.88 2.31 13.34
C LEU A 170 6.92 3.17 12.60
N ALA A 171 6.54 3.78 11.46
CA ALA A 171 7.40 4.72 10.74
C ALA A 171 7.66 6.04 11.51
N LEU A 172 6.82 6.37 12.49
CA LEU A 172 7.07 7.50 13.39
C LEU A 172 7.78 7.03 14.67
N PRO A 173 9.01 7.51 14.96
CA PRO A 173 9.72 7.11 16.17
C PRO A 173 8.92 7.50 17.41
N ALA A 174 8.78 6.56 18.35
CA ALA A 174 8.13 6.83 19.63
C ALA A 174 8.92 7.93 20.39
N PRO A 175 8.24 8.85 21.12
CA PRO A 175 8.91 10.00 21.72
C PRO A 175 10.07 9.62 22.66
N PRO A 176 11.28 10.17 22.46
CA PRO A 176 12.45 9.84 23.27
C PRO A 176 12.39 10.46 24.67
N LYS A 177 13.19 9.90 25.59
CA LYS A 177 13.42 10.43 26.96
C LYS A 177 13.81 11.91 26.92
N SER A 178 12.96 12.79 27.48
CA SER A 178 13.19 14.23 27.47
C SER A 178 14.08 14.68 28.65
N LEU A 179 15.37 14.40 28.54
CA LEU A 179 16.38 14.99 29.42
C LEU A 179 16.70 16.40 28.93
N LYS A 180 16.10 17.42 29.55
CA LYS A 180 16.48 18.83 29.33
C LYS A 180 17.87 19.10 29.93
N PRO A 181 18.88 19.50 29.15
CA PRO A 181 20.03 20.19 29.73
C PRO A 181 19.61 21.62 30.10
N VAL A 182 20.09 22.13 31.22
CA VAL A 182 20.00 23.57 31.53
C VAL A 182 21.16 24.25 30.81
N GLN A 183 20.96 24.59 29.54
CA GLN A 183 21.94 25.36 28.77
C GLN A 183 21.98 26.80 29.30
N ALA A 184 23.09 27.18 29.94
CA ALA A 184 23.31 28.53 30.42
C ALA A 184 23.99 29.39 29.35
N GLY A 185 23.21 30.27 28.71
CA GLY A 185 23.71 31.32 27.82
C GLY A 185 23.65 31.00 26.31
N GLY A 186 23.56 32.06 25.51
CA GLY A 186 23.65 32.01 24.04
C GLY A 186 22.32 31.75 23.32
N ASP A 187 21.78 32.82 22.70
CA ASP A 187 20.68 32.82 21.73
C ASP A 187 19.31 32.26 22.15
N ALA A 188 18.24 32.79 21.55
CA ALA A 188 16.87 32.42 21.89
C ALA A 188 16.52 31.03 21.32
N PRO A 189 16.30 29.99 22.15
CA PRO A 189 16.02 28.66 21.64
C PRO A 189 14.63 28.65 20.98
N LYS A 190 14.58 28.24 19.70
CA LYS A 190 13.34 27.76 19.08
C LYS A 190 12.77 26.69 20.01
N LYS A 191 11.60 26.93 20.60
CA LYS A 191 11.01 26.06 21.63
C LYS A 191 11.00 24.62 21.11
N ALA A 192 11.84 23.77 21.70
CA ALA A 192 11.81 22.34 21.41
C ALA A 192 10.41 21.84 21.80
N ALA A 193 9.61 21.47 20.80
CA ALA A 193 8.27 20.97 21.02
C ALA A 193 8.35 19.73 21.92
N LEU A 194 7.57 19.71 23.00
CA LEU A 194 7.57 18.59 23.93
C LEU A 194 6.95 17.38 23.21
N VAL A 195 7.80 16.49 22.70
CA VAL A 195 7.34 15.28 22.05
C VAL A 195 6.80 14.33 23.11
N ASN A 196 5.49 14.13 23.11
CA ASN A 196 4.72 13.23 23.97
C ASN A 196 3.74 12.39 23.13
N CYS A 197 2.97 11.49 23.76
CA CYS A 197 1.97 10.66 23.06
C CYS A 197 0.94 11.49 22.23
N GLN A 198 0.53 12.66 22.72
CA GLN A 198 -0.43 13.53 22.03
C GLN A 198 0.16 14.10 20.72
N THR A 199 1.39 14.62 20.78
CA THR A 199 2.09 15.12 19.58
C THR A 199 2.44 14.01 18.58
N TRP A 200 2.85 12.82 19.07
CA TRP A 200 3.09 11.66 18.21
C TRP A 200 1.80 11.23 17.49
N MET A 201 0.66 11.21 18.21
CA MET A 201 -0.63 10.88 17.62
C MET A 201 -1.09 11.93 16.59
N ALA A 202 -0.88 13.22 16.87
CA ALA A 202 -1.15 14.29 15.91
C ALA A 202 -0.28 14.17 14.65
N HIS A 203 1.00 13.79 14.80
CA HIS A 203 1.88 13.51 13.66
C HIS A 203 1.46 12.25 12.88
N LEU A 204 0.96 11.21 13.56
CA LEU A 204 0.42 10.02 12.91
C LEU A 204 -0.79 10.37 12.04
N VAL A 205 -1.78 11.08 12.58
CA VAL A 205 -2.94 11.52 11.80
C VAL A 205 -2.53 12.46 10.66
N ALA A 206 -1.61 13.40 10.88
CA ALA A 206 -1.10 14.26 9.82
C ALA A 206 -0.44 13.46 8.69
N ASN A 207 0.36 12.44 9.00
CA ASN A 207 0.96 11.54 8.00
C ASN A 207 -0.10 10.74 7.24
N LEU A 208 -1.15 10.24 7.92
CA LEU A 208 -2.24 9.48 7.29
C LEU A 208 -3.08 10.36 6.35
N VAL A 209 -3.31 11.63 6.71
CA VAL A 209 -3.91 12.63 5.82
C VAL A 209 -3.00 12.92 4.63
N SER A 210 -1.69 13.11 4.85
CA SER A 210 -0.72 13.33 3.76
C SER A 210 -0.56 12.13 2.83
N ALA A 211 -0.84 10.91 3.30
CA ALA A 211 -0.88 9.70 2.51
C ALA A 211 -2.23 9.44 1.80
N GLY A 212 -3.25 10.28 2.02
CA GLY A 212 -4.60 10.11 1.47
C GLY A 212 -5.45 9.03 2.16
N ILE A 213 -4.97 8.44 3.25
CA ILE A 213 -5.67 7.40 4.02
C ILE A 213 -6.78 8.00 4.90
N MET A 214 -6.62 9.26 5.34
CA MET A 214 -7.59 10.01 6.15
C MET A 214 -7.99 11.33 5.51
N GLU A 215 -9.20 11.79 5.81
CA GLU A 215 -9.74 13.06 5.34
C GLU A 215 -9.11 14.26 6.08
N HIS A 216 -8.98 15.43 5.44
CA HIS A 216 -8.29 16.59 6.03
C HIS A 216 -8.90 17.04 7.38
N ALA A 217 -10.20 16.83 7.60
CA ALA A 217 -10.88 17.13 8.85
C ALA A 217 -10.32 16.36 10.06
N ALA A 218 -9.62 15.23 9.85
CA ALA A 218 -8.92 14.49 10.89
C ALA A 218 -7.91 15.36 11.66
N ASN A 219 -7.17 16.22 10.95
CA ASN A 219 -6.25 17.17 11.57
C ASN A 219 -6.97 18.18 12.48
N GLU A 220 -8.19 18.59 12.11
CA GLU A 220 -9.01 19.46 12.94
C GLU A 220 -9.56 18.76 14.18
N ALA A 221 -9.97 17.48 14.07
CA ALA A 221 -10.38 16.68 15.22
C ALA A 221 -9.24 16.57 16.24
N MET A 222 -8.03 16.26 15.77
CA MET A 222 -6.82 16.23 16.61
C MET A 222 -6.44 17.60 17.20
N ALA A 223 -6.72 18.70 16.49
CA ALA A 223 -6.49 20.04 17.02
C ALA A 223 -7.46 20.38 18.18
N LYS A 224 -8.73 19.97 18.05
CA LYS A 224 -9.85 20.24 18.98
C LYS A 224 -9.90 19.29 20.19
N ALA A 225 -9.26 18.12 20.13
CA ALA A 225 -9.30 17.11 21.19
C ALA A 225 -8.76 17.59 22.56
N PRO A 226 -9.34 17.14 23.70
CA PRO A 226 -8.89 17.48 25.05
C PRO A 226 -7.45 17.02 25.34
N LYS A 227 -6.70 17.82 26.11
CA LYS A 227 -5.26 17.63 26.34
C LYS A 227 -4.87 17.42 27.80
N ASN A 228 -5.81 17.55 28.74
CA ASN A 228 -5.69 17.25 30.16
C ASN A 228 -6.92 16.44 30.59
#